data_AF-A0A952KA24-F1
#
_entry.id   AF-A0A952KA24-F1
#
_cell.length_a   1.000
_cell.length_b   1.000
_cell.length_c   1.000
_cell.angle_alpha   90.00
_cell.angle_beta   90.00
_cell.angle_gamma   90.00
#
_symmetry.space_group_name_H-M   'P 1'
#
loop_
_entity.id
_entity.type
_entity.pdbx_description
1 polymer ?
#
loop_
_entity_poly.entity_id
_entity_poly.type
_entity_poly.pdbx_seq_one_letter_code
_entity_poly.pdbx_strand_id
1 'polypeptide(L)' 'MKHITFYFDFISPYAYLAFEHLPEALKGLSYSVSYRPVLFAAMLKHHGQLGPAEIAPKRDWTYRQALWHAHSKGIAM' A
#
# COMPACT_ATOMS: atom_id res chain seq x y z
N MET A 1 8.71 -21.73 8.89
CA MET A 1 8.74 -20.45 8.14
C MET A 1 7.33 -20.17 7.65
N LYS A 2 6.71 -19.06 8.08
CA LYS A 2 5.38 -18.65 7.59
C LYS A 2 5.52 -17.90 6.26
N HIS A 3 4.47 -17.91 5.45
CA HIS A 3 4.50 -17.26 4.14
C HIS A 3 3.49 -16.10 4.07
N ILE A 4 3.94 -14.95 3.57
CA ILE A 4 3.11 -13.78 3.25
C ILE A 4 3.10 -13.62 1.73
N THR A 5 1.90 -13.46 1.16
CA THR A 5 1.75 -12.95 -0.20
C THR A 5 1.40 -11.47 -0.13
N PHE A 6 2.30 -10.62 -0.60
CA PHE A 6 2.15 -9.17 -0.63
C PHE A 6 1.59 -8.73 -1.99
N TYR A 7 0.29 -8.52 -2.05
CA TYR A 7 -0.37 -7.98 -3.24
C TYR A 7 -0.22 -6.47 -3.29
N PHE A 8 0.22 -5.93 -4.43
CA PHE A 8 0.45 -4.49 -4.55
C PHE A 8 0.14 -3.96 -5.95
N ASP A 9 -0.24 -2.69 -6.01
CA ASP A 9 -0.27 -1.89 -7.22
C ASP A 9 0.57 -0.64 -6.95
N PHE A 10 1.42 -0.24 -7.89
CA PHE A 10 2.26 0.95 -7.77
C PHE A 10 1.47 2.26 -7.60
N ILE A 11 0.20 2.29 -8.02
CA ILE A 11 -0.67 3.45 -7.80
C ILE A 11 -1.07 3.62 -6.33
N SER A 12 -0.93 2.58 -5.51
CA SER A 12 -1.37 2.61 -4.11
C SER A 12 -0.28 3.18 -3.21
N PRO A 13 -0.46 4.40 -2.63
CA PRO A 13 0.53 4.96 -1.71
C PRO A 13 0.67 4.10 -0.45
N TYR A 14 -0.39 3.40 -0.04
CA TYR A 14 -0.35 2.51 1.12
C TYR A 14 0.44 1.23 0.85
N ALA A 15 0.39 0.70 -0.39
CA ALA A 15 1.22 -0.43 -0.76
C ALA A 15 2.70 -0.07 -0.75
N TYR A 16 3.04 1.15 -1.20
CA TYR A 16 4.41 1.66 -1.11
C TYR A 16 4.87 1.83 0.36
N LEU A 17 4.07 2.47 1.21
CA LEU A 17 4.37 2.60 2.65
C LEU A 17 4.56 1.26 3.34
N ALA A 18 3.70 0.28 3.01
CA ALA A 18 3.80 -1.07 3.55
C ALA A 18 5.06 -1.77 3.04
N PHE A 19 5.41 -1.65 1.76
CA PHE A 19 6.62 -2.23 1.17
C PHE A 19 7.89 -1.72 1.87
N GLU A 20 8.01 -0.41 2.06
CA GLU A 20 9.15 0.23 2.72
C GLU A 20 9.27 -0.16 4.19
N HIS A 21 8.13 -0.33 4.89
CA HIS A 21 8.14 -0.66 6.32
C HIS A 21 8.24 -2.17 6.62
N LEU A 22 7.94 -3.03 5.63
CA LEU A 22 7.87 -4.49 5.80
C LEU A 22 9.18 -5.11 6.33
N PRO A 23 10.38 -4.72 5.88
CA PRO A 23 11.63 -5.29 6.39
C PRO A 23 11.81 -5.07 7.90
N GLU A 24 11.50 -3.88 8.40
CA GLU A 24 11.58 -3.58 9.83
C GLU A 24 10.50 -4.34 10.61
N ALA A 25 9.27 -4.42 10.08
CA ALA A 25 8.18 -5.15 10.71
C ALA A 25 8.43 -6.66 10.83
N LEU A 26 9.22 -7.24 9.92
CA LEU A 26 9.54 -8.68 9.90
C LEU A 26 10.89 -9.01 10.55
N LYS A 27 11.62 -8.01 11.04
CA LYS A 27 12.95 -8.19 11.63
C LYS A 27 12.90 -9.17 12.81
N GLY A 28 13.73 -10.21 12.74
CA GLY A 28 13.80 -11.26 13.76
C GLY A 28 12.67 -12.30 13.69
N LEU A 29 11.74 -12.20 12.73
CA LEU A 29 10.65 -13.16 12.55
C LEU A 29 10.95 -14.14 11.39
N SER A 30 10.47 -15.38 11.50
CA SER A 30 10.65 -16.41 10.47
C SER A 30 9.53 -16.36 9.41
N TYR A 31 9.63 -15.40 8.48
CA TYR A 31 8.71 -15.21 7.36
C TYR A 31 9.42 -15.20 6.01
N SER A 32 8.73 -15.69 4.99
CA SER A 32 9.05 -15.44 3.58
C SER A 32 7.96 -14.59 2.94
N VAL A 33 8.33 -13.72 2.00
CA VAL A 33 7.40 -12.80 1.31
C VAL A 33 7.46 -13.04 -0.19
N SER A 34 6.30 -13.28 -0.81
CA SER A 34 6.11 -13.26 -2.27
C SER A 34 5.43 -11.96 -2.66
N TYR A 35 6.04 -11.19 -3.55
CA TYR A 35 5.44 -9.96 -4.08
C TYR A 35 4.61 -10.28 -5.32
N ARG A 36 3.34 -9.88 -5.32
CA ARG A 36 2.39 -10.13 -6.43
C ARG A 36 1.81 -8.81 -6.93
N PRO A 37 2.28 -8.27 -8.07
CA PRO A 37 1.67 -7.10 -8.66
C PRO A 37 0.24 -7.42 -9.09
N VAL A 38 -0.68 -6.48 -8.86
CA VAL A 38 -2.08 -6.55 -9.25
C VAL A 38 -2.50 -5.21 -9.88
N LEU A 39 -3.62 -5.23 -10.60
CA LEU A 39 -4.24 -4.02 -11.14
C LEU A 39 -5.39 -3.59 -10.23
N PHE A 40 -5.14 -2.60 -9.37
CA PHE A 40 -6.10 -2.07 -8.40
C PHE A 40 -7.37 -1.55 -9.08
N ALA A 41 -7.22 -0.85 -10.21
CA ALA A 41 -8.36 -0.36 -11.00
C ALA A 41 -9.29 -1.51 -11.48
N ALA A 42 -8.74 -2.68 -11.82
CA ALA A 42 -9.56 -3.82 -12.23
C ALA A 42 -10.36 -4.39 -11.06
N MET A 43 -9.81 -4.37 -9.83
CA MET A 43 -10.53 -4.79 -8.63
C MET A 43 -11.65 -3.81 -8.28
N LEU A 44 -11.39 -2.50 -8.37
CA LEU A 44 -12.40 -1.45 -8.21
C LEU A 44 -13.57 -1.65 -9.18
N LYS A 45 -13.25 -1.85 -10.47
CA LYS A 45 -14.24 -2.14 -11.51
C LYS A 45 -15.03 -3.42 -11.21
N HIS A 46 -14.35 -4.50 -10.82
CA HIS A 46 -15.00 -5.78 -10.49
C HIS A 46 -16.02 -5.63 -9.36
N HIS A 47 -15.72 -4.79 -8.35
CA HIS A 47 -16.61 -4.54 -7.22
C HIS A 47 -17.57 -3.35 -7.40
N GLY A 48 -17.55 -2.66 -8.55
CA GLY A 48 -18.42 -1.51 -8.82
C GLY A 48 -18.14 -0.31 -7.92
N GLN A 49 -16.89 -0.13 -7.47
CA GLN A 49 -16.50 0.95 -6.56
C GLN A 49 -15.61 1.97 -7.28
N LEU A 50 -15.78 3.25 -6.93
CA LEU A 50 -14.79 4.28 -7.26
C LEU A 50 -13.60 4.16 -6.33
N GLY A 51 -12.39 4.39 -6.85
CA GLY A 51 -11.20 4.52 -6.05
C GLY A 51 -11.25 5.77 -5.15
N PRO A 52 -10.55 5.78 -3.99
CA PRO A 52 -10.45 6.97 -3.16
C PRO A 52 -9.92 8.20 -3.92
N ALA A 53 -9.00 7.98 -4.86
CA ALA A 53 -8.43 9.04 -5.70
C ALA A 53 -9.44 9.69 -6.66
N GLU A 54 -10.55 9.01 -6.96
CA GLU A 54 -11.60 9.51 -7.87
C GLU A 54 -12.65 10.37 -7.14
N ILE A 55 -12.69 10.31 -5.80
CA ILE A 55 -13.62 11.09 -4.98
C ILE A 55 -12.85 12.26 -4.37
N ALA A 56 -13.03 13.48 -4.88
CA ALA A 56 -12.21 14.65 -4.55
C ALA A 56 -11.86 14.82 -3.04
N PRO A 57 -12.82 14.86 -2.09
CA PRO A 57 -12.47 15.00 -0.67
C PRO A 57 -11.68 13.80 -0.12
N LYS A 58 -11.92 12.58 -0.64
CA LYS A 58 -11.16 11.39 -0.24
C LYS A 58 -9.75 11.41 -0.82
N ARG A 59 -9.58 11.81 -2.08
CA ARG A 59 -8.28 11.95 -2.72
C ARG A 59 -7.38 12.90 -1.93
N ASP A 60 -7.89 14.09 -1.62
CA ASP A 60 -7.11 15.12 -0.93
C ASP A 60 -6.71 14.64 0.48
N TRP A 61 -7.62 13.93 1.17
CA TRP A 61 -7.30 13.29 2.44
C TRP A 61 -6.27 12.17 2.30
N THR A 62 -6.44 11.26 1.34
CA THR A 62 -5.51 10.15 1.08
C THR A 62 -4.09 10.65 0.85
N TYR A 63 -3.91 11.72 0.06
CA TYR A 63 -2.58 12.30 -0.17
C TYR A 63 -1.98 12.88 1.11
N ARG A 64 -2.74 13.68 1.87
CA ARG A 64 -2.26 14.25 3.15
C ARG A 64 -1.87 13.16 4.14
N GLN A 65 -2.70 12.14 4.28
CA GLN A 65 -2.47 11.05 5.22
C GLN A 65 -1.27 10.20 4.79
N ALA A 66 -1.14 9.86 3.50
CA ALA A 66 -0.02 9.09 2.99
C ALA A 66 1.31 9.81 3.18
N LEU A 67 1.38 11.11 2.86
CA LEU A 67 2.57 11.93 3.08
C LEU A 67 2.91 12.06 4.56
N TRP A 68 1.91 12.23 5.43
CA TRP A 68 2.12 12.24 6.88
C TRP A 68 2.69 10.90 7.40
N HIS A 69 2.17 9.77 6.90
CA HIS A 69 2.71 8.46 7.22
C HIS A 69 4.14 8.27 6.71
N ALA A 70 4.44 8.71 5.48
CA ALA A 70 5.78 8.66 4.92
C ALA A 70 6.76 9.44 5.80
N HIS A 71 6.42 10.70 6.10
CA HIS A 71 7.21 11.58 6.96
C HIS A 71 7.45 10.98 8.36
N SER A 72 6.41 10.50 9.03
CA SER A 72 6.52 9.91 10.38
C SER A 72 7.36 8.62 10.43
N LYS A 73 7.57 7.97 9.28
CA LYS A 73 8.39 6.76 9.14
C LYS A 73 9.74 7.00 8.44
N GLY A 74 10.05 8.24 8.05
CA GLY A 74 11.27 8.57 7.32
C GLY A 74 11.34 7.98 5.90
N ILE A 75 10.19 7.74 5.27
CA ILE A 75 10.06 7.20 3.91
C ILE A 75 9.94 8.38 2.92
N ALA A 76 10.65 8.32 1.80
CA ALA A 76 10.54 9.32 0.73
C ALA A 76 9.28 9.06 -0.13
N MET A 77 8.40 10.05 -0.27
CA MET A 77 7.14 9.95 -1.04
C MET A 77 6.80 11.28 -1.70
#